data_AF-A0AAN5KRC5-F1
#
_entry.id   AF-A0AAN5KRC5-F1
#
_cell.length_a   1.000
_cell.length_b   1.000
_cell.length_c   1.000
_cell.angle_alpha   90.00
_cell.angle_beta   90.00
_cell.angle_gamma   90.00
#
_symmetry.space_group_name_H-M   'P 1'
#
loop_
_entity.id
_entity.type
_entity.pdbx_description
1 polymer ?
#
loop_
_entity_poly.entity_id
_entity_poly.type
_entity_poly.pdbx_seq_one_letter_code
_entity_poly.pdbx_strand_id
1 'polypeptide(L)'
;MNVHTMCFSRVLRYAAVTSLLFMAVSFTSVANAAQGCGEGYHRAIHNGTCVLNYPGAFATPAPAHPGCWRNMWGQLRCYRY
;
A
#
# COMPACT_ATOMS: atom_id res chain seq x y z
N MET A 1 -27.95 -38.70 -9.70
CA MET A 1 -27.04 -37.56 -9.43
C MET A 1 -27.73 -36.29 -9.90
N ASN A 2 -28.17 -35.43 -8.98
CA ASN A 2 -28.80 -34.14 -9.34
C ASN A 2 -27.68 -33.14 -9.65
N VAL A 3 -27.48 -32.88 -10.94
CA VAL A 3 -26.56 -31.84 -11.38
C VAL A 3 -27.29 -30.51 -11.20
N HIS A 4 -27.02 -29.83 -10.08
CA HIS A 4 -27.52 -28.46 -9.89
C HIS A 4 -26.86 -27.58 -10.94
N THR A 5 -27.59 -27.25 -12.00
CA THR A 5 -27.15 -26.30 -13.03
C THR A 5 -26.97 -24.95 -12.37
N MET A 6 -25.74 -24.60 -11.99
CA MET A 6 -25.45 -23.28 -11.47
C MET A 6 -25.69 -22.26 -12.58
N CYS A 7 -26.61 -21.34 -12.34
CA CYS A 7 -26.91 -20.26 -13.27
C CYS A 7 -25.62 -19.49 -13.57
N PHE A 8 -25.29 -19.30 -14.85
CA PHE A 8 -24.04 -18.68 -15.31
C PHE A 8 -23.77 -17.32 -14.63
N SER A 9 -24.82 -16.56 -14.37
CA SER A 9 -24.78 -15.29 -13.64
C SER A 9 -24.22 -15.41 -12.22
N ARG A 10 -24.45 -16.54 -11.55
CA ARG A 10 -23.96 -16.81 -10.19
C ARG A 10 -22.45 -17.07 -10.19
N VAL A 11 -21.99 -17.87 -11.16
CA VAL A 11 -20.55 -18.13 -11.36
C VAL A 11 -19.81 -16.84 -11.69
N LEU A 12 -20.36 -16.03 -12.60
CA LEU A 12 -19.77 -14.74 -12.97
C LEU A 12 -19.65 -13.79 -11.77
N ARG A 13 -20.68 -13.72 -10.91
CA ARG A 13 -20.63 -12.92 -9.69
C ARG A 13 -19.53 -13.38 -8.73
N TYR A 14 -19.40 -14.68 -8.50
CA TYR A 14 -18.33 -15.20 -7.64
C TYR A 14 -16.95 -14.92 -8.23
N ALA A 15 -16.76 -15.11 -9.53
CA ALA A 15 -15.50 -14.78 -10.21
C ALA A 15 -15.15 -13.29 -10.11
N ALA A 16 -16.13 -12.39 -10.30
CA ALA A 16 -15.92 -10.96 -10.17
C ALA A 16 -15.56 -10.55 -8.74
N VAL A 17 -16.32 -11.02 -7.74
CA VAL A 17 -16.08 -10.68 -6.32
C VAL A 17 -14.73 -11.22 -5.86
N THR A 18 -14.40 -12.48 -6.17
CA THR A 18 -13.10 -13.06 -5.81
C THR A 18 -11.94 -12.31 -6.47
N SER A 19 -12.05 -11.98 -7.76
CA SER A 19 -11.02 -11.21 -8.47
C SER A 19 -10.80 -9.83 -7.85
N LEU A 20 -11.88 -9.13 -7.49
CA LEU A 20 -11.79 -7.82 -6.82
C LEU A 20 -11.16 -7.92 -5.43
N LEU A 21 -11.46 -8.97 -4.66
CA LEU A 21 -10.80 -9.22 -3.38
C LEU A 21 -9.31 -9.50 -3.54
N PHE A 22 -8.92 -10.36 -4.49
CA PHE A 22 -7.51 -10.64 -4.77
C PHE A 22 -6.77 -9.39 -5.22
N MET A 23 -7.41 -8.55 -6.06
CA MET A 23 -6.86 -7.27 -6.46
C MET A 23 -6.64 -6.37 -5.23
N ALA A 24 -7.66 -6.20 -4.39
CA ALA A 24 -7.56 -5.37 -3.19
C ALA A 24 -6.43 -5.82 -2.24
N VAL A 25 -6.28 -7.13 -1.98
CA VAL A 25 -5.21 -7.68 -1.11
C VAL A 25 -3.82 -7.51 -1.74
N SER A 26 -3.73 -7.62 -3.07
CA SER A 26 -2.45 -7.47 -3.78
C SER A 26 -1.96 -6.01 -3.77
N PHE A 27 -2.86 -5.03 -3.78
CA PHE A 27 -2.49 -3.61 -3.75
C PHE A 27 -2.13 -3.11 -2.34
N THR A 28 -2.65 -3.70 -1.27
CA THR A 28 -2.41 -3.20 0.10
C THR A 28 -1.05 -3.61 0.67
N SER A 29 -0.49 -4.76 0.28
CA SER A 29 0.75 -5.30 0.87
C SER A 29 2.03 -4.62 0.37
N VAL A 30 1.99 -3.97 -0.79
CA VAL A 30 3.15 -3.26 -1.38
C VAL A 30 3.11 -1.74 -1.18
N ALA A 31 2.01 -1.21 -0.64
CA ALA A 31 1.77 0.23 -0.57
C ALA A 31 2.63 0.99 0.46
N ASN A 32 3.25 0.30 1.43
CA ASN A 32 3.91 0.97 2.55
C ASN A 32 5.42 0.72 2.74
N ALA A 33 6.01 -0.28 2.10
CA ALA A 33 7.46 -0.39 2.12
C ALA A 33 8.02 0.51 1.01
N ALA A 34 8.52 1.70 1.35
CA ALA A 34 9.18 2.53 0.36
C ALA A 34 10.38 1.73 -0.19
N GLN A 35 10.20 1.17 -1.39
CA GLN A 35 11.18 0.40 -2.15
C GLN A 35 11.65 -0.92 -1.49
N GLY A 36 10.80 -1.55 -0.66
CA GLY A 36 11.08 -2.86 -0.05
C GLY A 36 11.85 -2.82 1.28
N CYS A 37 12.01 -1.63 1.89
CA CYS A 37 12.74 -1.46 3.14
C CYS A 37 11.90 -1.60 4.42
N GLY A 38 10.61 -1.90 4.29
CA GLY A 38 9.66 -1.95 5.39
C GLY A 38 9.11 -0.59 5.79
N GLU A 39 8.20 -0.61 6.76
CA GLU A 39 7.51 0.55 7.31
C GLU A 39 8.49 1.52 7.98
N GLY A 40 8.39 2.82 7.68
CA GLY A 40 9.26 3.85 8.27
C GLY A 40 10.63 4.04 7.60
N TYR A 41 10.97 3.18 6.63
CA TYR A 41 12.25 3.22 5.91
C TYR A 41 12.03 3.32 4.40
N HIS A 42 13.01 3.87 3.70
CA HIS A 42 13.04 3.91 2.24
C HIS A 42 14.41 3.48 1.72
N ARG A 43 14.48 3.07 0.45
CA ARG A 43 15.75 2.68 -0.18
C ARG A 43 16.47 3.92 -0.69
N ALA A 44 17.63 4.22 -0.11
CA ALA A 44 18.45 5.33 -0.54
C ALA A 44 18.91 5.12 -2.00
N ILE A 45 18.80 6.18 -2.81
CA ILE A 45 19.09 6.12 -4.25
C ILE A 45 20.58 5.85 -4.51
N HIS A 46 21.47 6.39 -3.67
CA HIS A 46 22.92 6.39 -3.92
C HIS A 46 23.61 5.06 -3.62
N ASN A 47 23.14 4.31 -2.63
CA ASN A 47 23.81 3.09 -2.14
C ASN A 47 22.86 1.90 -1.98
N GLY A 48 21.56 2.07 -2.26
CA GLY A 48 20.56 1.03 -2.12
C GLY A 48 20.25 0.60 -0.68
N THR A 49 20.79 1.29 0.34
CA THR A 49 20.56 0.91 1.75
C THR A 49 19.21 1.40 2.24
N CYS A 50 18.62 0.66 3.16
CA CYS A 50 17.41 1.10 3.85
C CYS A 50 17.74 2.14 4.91
N VAL A 51 17.17 3.33 4.76
CA VAL A 51 17.39 4.46 5.67
C VAL A 51 16.04 5.00 6.15
N LEU A 52 16.05 5.62 7.33
CA LEU A 52 14.84 6.23 7.91
C LEU A 52 14.23 7.22 6.92
N ASN A 53 12.91 7.17 6.80
CA ASN A 53 12.13 8.02 5.91
C ASN A 53 11.93 9.43 6.50
N TYR A 54 13.03 10.08 6.92
CA TYR A 54 13.01 11.44 7.43
C TYR A 54 12.52 12.43 6.36
N PRO A 55 11.88 13.55 6.76
CA PRO A 55 11.39 14.56 5.84
C PRO A 55 12.56 15.16 5.05
N GLY A 56 12.44 15.12 3.72
CA GLY A 56 13.38 15.77 2.81
C GLY A 56 13.04 17.24 2.56
N ALA A 57 13.68 17.84 1.56
CA ALA A 57 13.31 19.16 1.07
C ALA A 57 11.83 19.18 0.63
N PHE A 58 11.14 20.29 0.89
CA PHE A 58 9.70 20.48 0.58
C PHE A 58 8.73 19.58 1.36
N ALA A 59 9.20 18.85 2.37
CA ALA A 59 8.34 18.15 3.29
C ALA A 59 7.63 19.14 4.24
N THR A 60 6.34 18.92 4.48
CA THR A 60 5.56 19.67 5.47
C THR A 60 5.27 18.77 6.68
N PRO A 61 5.39 19.24 7.92
CA PRO A 61 5.02 18.44 9.09
C PRO A 61 3.53 18.08 9.05
N ALA A 62 3.16 16.92 9.59
CA ALA A 62 1.76 16.50 9.76
C ALA A 62 1.34 16.69 11.23
N PRO A 63 0.68 17.81 11.60
CA PRO A 63 0.52 18.19 13.01
C PRO A 63 -0.31 17.19 13.84
N ALA A 64 -1.25 16.49 13.20
CA ALA A 64 -2.08 15.47 13.85
C ALA A 64 -1.42 14.08 13.92
N HIS A 65 -0.21 13.92 13.37
CA HIS A 65 0.48 12.63 13.26
C HIS A 65 1.97 12.77 13.65
N PRO A 66 2.31 12.62 14.94
CA PRO A 66 3.70 12.63 15.40
C PRO A 66 4.56 11.63 14.63
N GLY A 67 5.77 12.01 14.23
CA GLY A 67 6.66 11.13 13.45
C GLY A 67 6.29 11.00 11.96
N CYS A 68 5.32 11.80 11.48
CA CYS A 68 4.89 11.83 10.10
C CYS A 68 5.02 13.23 9.45
N TRP A 69 5.10 13.24 8.13
CA TRP A 69 5.24 14.41 7.26
C TRP A 69 4.48 14.19 5.95
N ARG A 70 4.25 15.26 5.20
CA ARG A 70 3.66 15.23 3.86
C ARG A 70 4.71 15.61 2.84
N ASN A 71 4.79 14.83 1.76
CA ASN A 71 5.69 15.14 0.65
C ASN A 71 5.12 16.26 -0.25
N MET A 72 5.88 16.65 -1.27
CA MET A 72 5.48 17.63 -2.30
C MET A 72 4.10 17.34 -2.92
N TRP A 73 3.70 16.07 -2.98
CA TRP A 73 2.43 15.63 -3.56
C TRP A 73 1.30 15.51 -2.51
N GLY A 74 1.54 15.98 -1.28
CA GLY A 74 0.57 15.93 -0.17
C GLY A 74 0.38 14.53 0.44
N GLN A 75 1.13 13.52 0.01
CA GLN A 75 1.03 12.15 0.54
C GLN A 75 1.63 12.09 1.95
N LEU A 76 0.90 11.48 2.89
CA LEU A 76 1.40 11.24 4.24
C LEU A 76 2.49 10.17 4.23
N ARG A 77 3.57 10.42 4.95
CA ARG A 77 4.75 9.56 5.10
C ARG A 77 5.18 9.57 6.55
N CYS A 78 5.58 8.43 7.10
CA CYS A 78 6.01 8.31 8.49
C CYS A 78 7.40 7.68 8.57
N TYR A 79 8.15 8.02 9.62
CA TYR A 79 9.44 7.41 9.97
C TYR A 79 9.48 6.91 11.41
N ARG A 80 8.41 7.19 12.18
CA ARG A 80 8.19 6.73 13.54
C ARG A 80 6.68 6.68 13.77
N TYR A 81 6.20 5.58 14.33
CA TYR A 81 4.80 5.40 14.76
C TYR A 81 4.73 5.55 16.29
#